data_AF-A0A960JTR6-F1
#
_entry.id   AF-A0A960JTR6-F1
#
_cell.length_a   1.000
_cell.length_b   1.000
_cell.length_c   1.000
_cell.angle_alpha   90.00
_cell.angle_beta   90.00
_cell.angle_gamma   90.00
#
_symmetry.space_group_name_H-M   'P 1'
#
loop_
_entity.id
_entity.type
_entity.pdbx_description
1 polymer ?
#
loop_
_entity_poly.entity_id
_entity_poly.type
_entity_poly.pdbx_seq_one_letter_code
_entity_poly.pdbx_strand_id
1 'polypeptide(L)'
;MPPVLADRTYNPETSPDGFERSKAALIAAFATVELPAHPAYCAHCVTREDLLAFSGPPNLIAPDVASKFIRKVGTTWGGITELQRITPRLLCLAADNQLEVHPNMMWEKLNAAQWRQWPSEQVKTIDNFLVGEFVRLLHTSPRPAHSAHRWLGAVSTGLEDLSPLLTAWHDSIGALPDPKVSETAVHHLVELLTDSPLRPDLPATIGDLFPNNESAGAQLSSFLRNPAVDVDLKRAAKNLSDSRYSRRINIAIERLGRFKAASQRL
;
A
#
# COMPACT_ATOMS: atom_id res chain seq x y z
N MET A 1 8.06 30.77 -13.10
CA MET A 1 6.70 30.33 -13.50
C MET A 1 6.30 29.21 -12.57
N PRO A 2 5.21 29.35 -11.80
CA PRO A 2 4.68 28.24 -11.00
C PRO A 2 4.09 27.17 -11.95
N PRO A 3 4.21 25.87 -11.63
CA PRO A 3 3.59 24.84 -12.44
C PRO A 3 2.07 24.98 -12.35
N VAL A 4 1.46 25.07 -13.53
CA VAL A 4 0.02 25.08 -13.75
C VAL A 4 -0.57 23.82 -13.13
N LEU A 5 -1.41 24.02 -12.11
CA LEU A 5 -2.34 23.00 -11.61
C LEU A 5 -3.23 22.59 -12.79
N ALA A 6 -2.84 21.51 -13.47
CA ALA A 6 -3.64 20.92 -14.53
C ALA A 6 -5.00 20.49 -13.94
N ASP A 7 -6.04 20.96 -14.62
CA ASP A 7 -7.44 20.56 -14.62
C ASP A 7 -7.83 19.42 -13.66
N ARG A 8 -8.33 19.82 -12.49
CA ARG A 8 -8.88 18.93 -11.44
C ARG A 8 -10.31 18.55 -11.78
N THR A 9 -10.48 17.69 -12.79
CA THR A 9 -11.73 16.94 -12.92
C THR A 9 -11.67 15.76 -11.96
N TYR A 10 -12.42 15.89 -10.86
CA TYR A 10 -12.75 14.80 -9.96
C TYR A 10 -13.27 13.60 -10.77
N ASN A 11 -12.47 12.51 -10.82
CA ASN A 11 -12.85 11.25 -11.47
C ASN A 11 -13.43 10.32 -10.39
N PRO A 12 -14.69 9.83 -10.51
CA PRO A 12 -15.39 9.03 -9.49
C PRO A 12 -14.84 7.60 -9.28
N GLU A 13 -13.54 7.38 -9.48
CA GLU A 13 -12.86 6.10 -9.23
C GLU A 13 -12.69 5.77 -7.73
N THR A 14 -13.18 6.64 -6.84
CA THR A 14 -13.09 6.55 -5.37
C THR A 14 -14.25 5.82 -4.67
N SER A 15 -15.15 5.16 -5.42
CA SER A 15 -16.15 4.24 -4.83
C SER A 15 -15.48 2.92 -4.36
N PRO A 16 -16.03 2.18 -3.38
CA PRO A 16 -15.71 0.75 -3.17
C PRO A 16 -15.69 -0.07 -4.47
N ASP A 17 -16.48 0.35 -5.47
CA ASP A 17 -16.50 -0.24 -6.81
C ASP A 17 -15.17 -0.06 -7.57
N GLY A 18 -14.37 0.96 -7.24
CA GLY A 18 -13.07 1.22 -7.83
C GLY A 18 -12.04 0.15 -7.48
N PHE A 19 -12.00 -0.28 -6.22
CA PHE A 19 -11.15 -1.38 -5.79
C PHE A 19 -11.56 -2.72 -6.39
N GLU A 20 -12.86 -3.05 -6.40
CA GLU A 20 -13.31 -4.31 -7.00
C GLU A 20 -13.05 -4.36 -8.51
N ARG A 21 -13.16 -3.22 -9.21
CA ARG A 21 -12.75 -3.11 -10.62
C ARG A 21 -11.25 -3.30 -10.81
N SER A 22 -10.39 -2.67 -10.01
CA SER A 22 -8.93 -2.82 -10.14
C SER A 22 -8.48 -4.24 -9.80
N LYS A 23 -9.10 -4.87 -8.81
CA LYS A 23 -8.92 -6.29 -8.47
C LYS A 23 -9.33 -7.22 -9.61
N ALA A 24 -10.50 -7.01 -10.21
CA ALA A 24 -10.95 -7.81 -11.35
C ALA A 24 -10.01 -7.66 -12.55
N ALA A 25 -9.57 -6.43 -12.85
CA ALA A 25 -8.60 -6.16 -13.92
C ALA A 25 -7.25 -6.84 -13.66
N LEU A 26 -6.75 -6.82 -12.41
CA LEU A 26 -5.54 -7.51 -12.00
C LEU A 26 -5.65 -9.03 -12.22
N ILE A 27 -6.77 -9.64 -11.84
CA ILE A 27 -6.99 -11.08 -12.08
C ILE A 27 -7.01 -11.39 -13.58
N ALA A 28 -7.69 -10.56 -14.38
CA ALA A 28 -7.80 -10.75 -15.82
C ALA A 28 -6.45 -10.65 -16.54
N ALA A 29 -5.60 -9.68 -16.20
CA ALA A 29 -4.29 -9.46 -16.85
C ALA A 29 -3.30 -10.61 -16.66
N PHE A 30 -3.52 -11.46 -15.66
CA PHE A 30 -2.70 -12.62 -15.34
C PHE A 30 -3.36 -13.95 -15.67
N ALA A 31 -4.60 -13.95 -16.20
CA ALA A 31 -5.36 -15.16 -16.48
C ALA A 31 -4.70 -16.07 -17.53
N THR A 32 -3.86 -15.49 -18.41
CA THR A 32 -3.12 -16.21 -19.46
C THR A 32 -1.79 -16.81 -18.97
N VAL A 33 -1.37 -16.53 -17.73
CA VAL A 33 -0.13 -17.09 -17.18
C VAL A 33 -0.40 -18.51 -16.71
N GLU A 34 -0.05 -19.47 -17.56
CA GLU A 34 -0.27 -20.89 -17.29
C GLU A 34 0.72 -21.46 -16.28
N LEU A 35 0.28 -22.47 -15.53
CA LEU A 35 1.18 -23.26 -14.70
C LEU A 35 2.02 -24.16 -15.62
N PRO A 36 3.35 -24.21 -15.48
CA PRO A 36 4.17 -25.15 -16.21
C PRO A 36 3.71 -26.60 -15.97
N ALA A 37 3.76 -27.44 -17.00
CA ALA A 37 3.32 -28.84 -16.89
C ALA A 37 4.09 -29.63 -15.81
N HIS A 38 5.34 -29.25 -15.57
CA HIS A 38 6.21 -29.85 -14.57
C HIS A 38 6.90 -28.74 -13.77
N PRO A 39 6.21 -28.11 -12.80
CA PRO A 39 6.81 -27.06 -11.99
C PRO A 39 7.97 -27.67 -11.18
N ALA A 40 9.09 -26.96 -11.08
CA ALA A 40 10.22 -27.44 -10.28
C ALA A 40 9.83 -27.49 -8.80
N TYR A 41 10.09 -28.58 -8.10
CA TYR A 41 9.89 -28.65 -6.65
C TYR A 41 10.84 -29.65 -6.01
N CYS A 42 11.11 -29.46 -4.73
CA CYS A 42 11.82 -30.42 -3.89
C CYS A 42 10.81 -31.31 -3.17
N ALA A 43 10.84 -32.62 -3.44
CA ALA A 43 9.93 -33.60 -2.84
C ALA A 43 10.06 -33.75 -1.32
N HIS A 44 11.17 -33.30 -0.72
CA HIS A 44 11.32 -33.22 0.74
C HIS A 44 10.66 -31.97 1.33
N CYS A 45 10.55 -30.89 0.55
CA CYS A 45 10.12 -29.58 1.03
C CYS A 45 8.67 -29.22 0.69
N VAL A 46 8.10 -29.89 -0.31
CA VAL A 46 6.77 -29.64 -0.88
C VAL A 46 6.07 -30.99 -1.05
N THR A 47 4.90 -31.15 -0.44
CA THR A 47 4.13 -32.38 -0.50
C THR A 47 3.32 -32.45 -1.80
N ARG A 48 2.81 -33.64 -2.13
CA ARG A 48 1.88 -33.79 -3.26
C ARG A 48 0.58 -33.01 -3.05
N GLU A 49 0.11 -32.89 -1.80
CA GLU A 49 -1.07 -32.11 -1.45
C GLU A 49 -0.85 -30.61 -1.71
N ASP A 50 0.33 -30.09 -1.37
CA ASP A 50 0.71 -28.70 -1.68
C ASP A 50 0.63 -28.43 -3.19
N LEU A 51 1.17 -29.35 -4.01
CA LEU A 51 1.15 -29.23 -5.46
C LEU A 51 -0.27 -29.26 -6.03
N LEU A 52 -1.13 -30.15 -5.52
CA LEU A 52 -2.52 -30.23 -5.91
C LEU A 52 -3.27 -28.95 -5.55
N ALA A 53 -3.10 -28.44 -4.32
CA ALA A 53 -3.72 -27.19 -3.88
C ALA A 53 -3.25 -25.99 -4.70
N PHE A 54 -1.99 -25.96 -5.12
CA PHE A 54 -1.42 -24.89 -5.95
C PHE A 54 -1.82 -24.96 -7.42
N SER A 55 -2.16 -26.16 -7.92
CA SER A 55 -2.53 -26.39 -9.32
C SER A 55 -3.89 -25.80 -9.72
N GLY A 56 -4.77 -25.56 -8.74
CA GLY A 56 -6.09 -24.97 -8.96
C GLY A 56 -6.05 -23.50 -9.41
N PRO A 57 -7.22 -22.87 -9.68
CA PRO A 57 -7.32 -21.48 -10.09
C PRO A 57 -6.57 -20.54 -9.11
N PRO A 58 -5.69 -19.63 -9.58
CA PRO A 58 -4.85 -18.82 -8.68
C PRO A 58 -5.62 -18.04 -7.63
N ASN A 59 -6.78 -17.50 -7.98
CA ASN A 59 -7.66 -16.74 -7.08
C ASN A 59 -8.28 -17.58 -5.95
N LEU A 60 -8.27 -18.92 -6.06
CA LEU A 60 -8.80 -19.84 -5.06
C LEU A 60 -7.72 -20.51 -4.20
N ILE A 61 -6.44 -20.24 -4.47
CA ILE A 61 -5.34 -20.79 -3.67
C ILE A 61 -5.47 -20.29 -2.22
N ALA A 62 -5.39 -21.23 -1.28
CA ALA A 62 -5.54 -20.95 0.15
C ALA A 62 -4.37 -20.09 0.68
N PRO A 63 -4.61 -19.23 1.69
CA PRO A 63 -3.58 -18.29 2.18
C PRO A 63 -2.32 -18.97 2.72
N ASP A 64 -2.45 -20.10 3.38
CA ASP A 64 -1.37 -20.92 3.93
C ASP A 64 -0.50 -21.53 2.81
N VAL A 65 -1.14 -22.04 1.75
CA VAL A 65 -0.46 -22.57 0.55
C VAL A 65 0.30 -21.45 -0.17
N ALA A 66 -0.34 -20.29 -0.36
CA ALA A 66 0.29 -19.12 -0.99
C ALA A 66 1.49 -18.60 -0.17
N SER A 67 1.34 -18.55 1.16
CA SER A 67 2.42 -18.14 2.08
C SER A 67 3.57 -19.14 2.08
N LYS A 68 3.26 -20.44 2.04
CA LYS A 68 4.26 -21.51 1.93
C LYS A 68 5.01 -21.45 0.60
N PHE A 69 4.31 -21.17 -0.50
CA PHE A 69 4.93 -20.93 -1.80
C PHE A 69 5.90 -19.75 -1.76
N ILE A 70 5.50 -18.59 -1.23
CA ILE A 70 6.39 -17.41 -1.13
C ILE A 70 7.68 -17.70 -0.35
N ARG A 71 7.62 -18.48 0.73
CA ARG A 71 8.81 -18.89 1.49
C ARG A 71 9.79 -19.74 0.66
N LYS A 72 9.30 -20.45 -0.35
CA LYS A 72 10.04 -21.50 -1.08
C LYS A 72 10.33 -21.15 -2.55
N VAL A 73 9.70 -20.10 -3.09
CA VAL A 73 9.84 -19.71 -4.49
C VAL A 73 11.26 -19.27 -4.82
N GLY A 74 11.76 -19.80 -5.94
CA GLY A 74 13.14 -19.61 -6.40
C GLY A 74 14.18 -20.48 -5.68
N THR A 75 13.79 -21.34 -4.74
CA THR A 75 14.71 -22.28 -4.07
C THR A 75 14.24 -23.73 -4.15
N THR A 76 13.04 -24.02 -3.63
CA THR A 76 12.54 -25.39 -3.46
C THR A 76 11.14 -25.60 -4.02
N TRP A 77 10.49 -24.54 -4.53
CA TRP A 77 9.18 -24.63 -5.15
C TRP A 77 8.93 -23.55 -6.21
N GLY A 78 8.87 -23.93 -7.47
CA GLY A 78 8.57 -23.04 -8.60
C GLY A 78 9.62 -21.98 -8.85
N GLY A 79 9.40 -21.20 -9.89
CA GLY A 79 10.24 -20.09 -10.31
C GLY A 79 9.42 -18.83 -10.64
N ILE A 80 9.93 -18.05 -11.59
CA ILE A 80 9.36 -16.76 -11.97
C ILE A 80 7.95 -16.91 -12.55
N THR A 81 7.71 -17.91 -13.40
CA THR A 81 6.40 -18.13 -14.02
C THR A 81 5.32 -18.44 -13.00
N GLU A 82 5.59 -19.32 -12.03
CA GLU A 82 4.64 -19.62 -10.96
C GLU A 82 4.41 -18.41 -10.05
N LEU A 83 5.44 -17.61 -9.78
CA LEU A 83 5.32 -16.37 -9.02
C LEU A 83 4.44 -15.36 -9.74
N GLN A 84 4.68 -15.15 -11.04
CA GLN A 84 3.88 -14.28 -11.89
C GLN A 84 2.41 -14.72 -11.87
N ARG A 85 2.15 -16.01 -12.09
CA ARG A 85 0.79 -16.60 -12.06
C ARG A 85 0.04 -16.31 -10.76
N ILE A 86 0.68 -16.46 -9.61
CA ILE A 86 0.03 -16.29 -8.31
C ILE A 86 0.02 -14.82 -7.80
N THR A 87 0.72 -13.90 -8.48
CA THR A 87 0.86 -12.51 -8.03
C THR A 87 -0.48 -11.82 -7.72
N PRO A 88 -1.54 -11.93 -8.55
CA PRO A 88 -2.85 -11.35 -8.22
C PRO A 88 -3.39 -11.83 -6.87
N ARG A 89 -3.25 -13.12 -6.58
CA ARG A 89 -3.72 -13.73 -5.33
C ARG A 89 -2.91 -13.24 -4.15
N LEU A 90 -1.59 -13.17 -4.29
CA LEU A 90 -0.71 -12.67 -3.23
C LEU A 90 -1.02 -11.21 -2.87
N LEU A 91 -1.24 -10.36 -3.87
CA LEU A 91 -1.61 -8.95 -3.65
C LEU A 91 -2.97 -8.82 -2.97
N CYS A 92 -3.97 -9.62 -3.36
CA CYS A 92 -5.27 -9.66 -2.68
C CYS A 92 -5.12 -10.12 -1.21
N LEU A 93 -4.37 -11.20 -0.97
CA LEU A 93 -4.12 -11.70 0.38
C LEU A 93 -3.36 -10.68 1.24
N ALA A 94 -2.43 -9.93 0.65
CA ALA A 94 -1.70 -8.87 1.35
C ALA A 94 -2.64 -7.71 1.73
N ALA A 95 -3.48 -7.26 0.80
CA ALA A 95 -4.48 -6.21 1.02
C ALA A 95 -5.49 -6.57 2.13
N ASP A 96 -5.87 -7.85 2.22
CA ASP A 96 -6.76 -8.36 3.26
C ASP A 96 -6.04 -8.82 4.54
N ASN A 97 -4.71 -8.64 4.62
CA ASN A 97 -3.84 -9.10 5.71
C ASN A 97 -4.04 -10.59 6.06
N GLN A 98 -4.14 -11.42 5.03
CA GLN A 98 -4.33 -12.87 5.12
C GLN A 98 -3.05 -13.67 4.83
N LEU A 99 -1.94 -13.01 4.45
CA LEU A 99 -0.65 -13.69 4.32
C LEU A 99 -0.08 -14.03 5.70
N GLU A 100 0.41 -15.27 5.85
CA GLU A 100 1.13 -15.72 7.05
C GLU A 100 2.61 -15.31 7.05
N VAL A 101 3.04 -14.66 5.98
CA VAL A 101 4.38 -14.08 5.82
C VAL A 101 4.29 -12.58 5.83
N HIS A 102 5.36 -11.92 6.25
CA HIS A 102 5.44 -10.47 6.17
C HIS A 102 5.36 -10.03 4.68
N PRO A 103 4.55 -9.02 4.32
CA PRO A 103 4.40 -8.56 2.93
C PRO A 103 5.71 -8.20 2.23
N ASN A 104 6.73 -7.73 2.98
CA ASN A 104 8.06 -7.45 2.42
C ASN A 104 8.67 -8.68 1.74
N MET A 105 8.47 -9.89 2.26
CA MET A 105 8.98 -11.11 1.63
C MET A 105 8.36 -11.32 0.25
N MET A 106 7.06 -11.05 0.10
CA MET A 106 6.40 -11.10 -1.21
C MET A 106 7.02 -10.08 -2.17
N TRP A 107 7.21 -8.82 -1.73
CA TRP A 107 7.80 -7.78 -2.56
C TRP A 107 9.26 -8.07 -2.94
N GLU A 108 10.06 -8.62 -2.03
CA GLU A 108 11.42 -9.09 -2.30
C GLU A 108 11.44 -10.15 -3.41
N LYS A 109 10.51 -11.12 -3.37
CA LYS A 109 10.37 -12.13 -4.43
C LYS A 109 9.96 -11.51 -5.75
N LEU A 110 9.00 -10.58 -5.75
CA LEU A 110 8.56 -9.88 -6.97
C LEU A 110 9.69 -9.05 -7.59
N ASN A 111 10.47 -8.35 -6.77
CA ASN A 111 11.63 -7.59 -7.23
C ASN A 111 12.71 -8.49 -7.81
N ALA A 112 13.02 -9.61 -7.15
CA ALA A 112 13.98 -10.60 -7.66
C ALA A 112 13.52 -11.19 -9.00
N ALA A 113 12.21 -11.31 -9.22
CA ALA A 113 11.60 -11.72 -10.49
C ALA A 113 11.42 -10.56 -11.50
N GLN A 114 11.96 -9.38 -11.20
CA GLN A 114 11.92 -8.18 -12.04
C GLN A 114 10.50 -7.85 -12.52
N TRP A 115 9.52 -7.87 -11.61
CA TRP A 115 8.10 -7.71 -11.98
C TRP A 115 7.79 -6.46 -12.81
N ARG A 116 8.60 -5.39 -12.67
CA ARG A 116 8.51 -4.17 -13.49
C ARG A 116 8.82 -4.37 -14.98
N GLN A 117 9.42 -5.50 -15.35
CA GLN A 117 9.74 -5.88 -16.72
C GLN A 117 8.72 -6.88 -17.32
N TRP A 118 7.70 -7.25 -16.55
CA TRP A 118 6.58 -8.05 -17.06
C TRP A 118 5.77 -7.29 -18.12
N PRO A 119 4.86 -7.95 -18.86
CA PRO A 119 3.98 -7.28 -19.80
C PRO A 119 3.35 -6.00 -19.22
N SER A 120 3.34 -4.91 -20.00
CA SER A 120 2.95 -3.59 -19.53
C SER A 120 1.53 -3.54 -18.94
N GLU A 121 0.61 -4.35 -19.45
CA GLU A 121 -0.73 -4.51 -18.92
C GLU A 121 -0.74 -5.08 -17.49
N GLN A 122 0.14 -6.04 -17.20
CA GLN A 122 0.28 -6.63 -15.87
C GLN A 122 0.87 -5.63 -14.88
N VAL A 123 1.91 -4.90 -15.27
CA VAL A 123 2.50 -3.85 -14.41
C VAL A 123 1.47 -2.76 -14.11
N LYS A 124 0.75 -2.29 -15.13
CA LYS A 124 -0.29 -1.28 -14.99
C LYS A 124 -1.42 -1.72 -14.06
N THR A 125 -1.86 -2.98 -14.16
CA THR A 125 -2.93 -3.50 -13.31
C THR A 125 -2.48 -3.70 -11.86
N ILE A 126 -1.20 -4.01 -11.62
CA ILE A 126 -0.61 -3.97 -10.27
C ILE A 126 -0.65 -2.55 -9.73
N ASP A 127 -0.13 -1.55 -10.45
CA ASP A 127 -0.09 -0.16 -9.97
C ASP A 127 -1.50 0.37 -9.65
N ASN A 128 -2.48 0.10 -10.52
CA ASN A 128 -3.89 0.46 -10.29
C ASN A 128 -4.49 -0.25 -9.08
N PHE A 129 -4.15 -1.53 -8.86
CA PHE A 129 -4.59 -2.27 -7.69
C PHE A 129 -4.04 -1.65 -6.40
N LEU A 130 -2.75 -1.28 -6.37
CA LEU A 130 -2.13 -0.67 -5.18
C LEU A 130 -2.78 0.66 -4.81
N VAL A 131 -3.09 1.50 -5.79
CA VAL A 131 -3.81 2.76 -5.57
C VAL A 131 -5.25 2.48 -5.11
N GLY A 132 -5.97 1.57 -5.77
CA GLY A 132 -7.34 1.22 -5.41
C GLY A 132 -7.45 0.65 -3.98
N GLU A 133 -6.51 -0.20 -3.58
CA GLU A 133 -6.42 -0.72 -2.22
C GLU A 133 -6.15 0.41 -1.22
N PHE A 134 -5.22 1.30 -1.54
CA PHE A 134 -4.91 2.42 -0.66
C PHE A 134 -6.11 3.35 -0.45
N VAL A 135 -6.87 3.64 -1.51
CA VAL A 135 -8.13 4.40 -1.40
C VAL A 135 -9.15 3.65 -0.53
N ARG A 136 -9.34 2.34 -0.76
CA ARG A 136 -10.24 1.51 0.08
C ARG A 136 -9.83 1.56 1.56
N LEU A 137 -8.53 1.53 1.84
CA LEU A 137 -7.98 1.64 3.19
C LEU A 137 -8.30 3.01 3.80
N LEU A 138 -8.14 4.10 3.05
CA LEU A 138 -8.47 5.46 3.51
C LEU A 138 -9.97 5.67 3.79
N HIS A 139 -10.84 4.82 3.23
CA HIS A 139 -12.28 4.82 3.47
C HIS A 139 -12.68 4.00 4.71
N THR A 140 -11.73 3.27 5.31
CA THR A 140 -11.96 2.42 6.49
C THR A 140 -11.18 2.95 7.69
N SER A 141 -11.81 3.03 8.87
CA SER A 141 -11.13 3.50 10.09
C SER A 141 -9.86 2.69 10.35
N PRO A 142 -8.74 3.36 10.72
CA PRO A 142 -7.48 2.68 10.92
C PRO A 142 -7.57 1.63 12.02
N ARG A 143 -6.89 0.51 11.80
CA ARG A 143 -6.68 -0.55 12.80
C ARG A 143 -5.17 -0.78 12.96
N PRO A 144 -4.67 -1.33 14.08
CA PRO A 144 -3.23 -1.49 14.29
C PRO A 144 -2.48 -2.20 13.16
N ALA A 145 -3.11 -3.17 12.49
CA ALA A 145 -2.53 -3.88 11.33
C ALA A 145 -2.93 -3.29 9.97
N HIS A 146 -3.94 -2.39 9.92
CA HIS A 146 -4.51 -1.81 8.70
C HIS A 146 -4.51 -0.30 8.82
N SER A 147 -3.34 0.30 8.64
CA SER A 147 -3.13 1.74 8.61
C SER A 147 -2.38 2.16 7.35
N ALA A 148 -2.67 3.35 6.83
CA ALA A 148 -2.09 3.86 5.59
C ALA A 148 -0.55 3.79 5.59
N HIS A 149 0.10 4.20 6.67
CA HIS A 149 1.56 4.20 6.75
C HIS A 149 2.18 2.78 6.72
N ARG A 150 1.49 1.77 7.25
CA ARG A 150 1.96 0.38 7.18
C ARG A 150 1.83 -0.18 5.77
N TRP A 151 0.73 0.14 5.09
CA TRP A 151 0.58 -0.19 3.67
C TRP A 151 1.68 0.47 2.83
N LEU A 152 1.91 1.78 3.01
CA LEU A 152 2.99 2.51 2.33
C LEU A 152 4.36 1.86 2.58
N GLY A 153 4.67 1.52 3.82
CA GLY A 153 5.94 0.84 4.16
C GLY A 153 6.08 -0.55 3.54
N ALA A 154 4.99 -1.32 3.45
CA ALA A 154 5.00 -2.60 2.77
C ALA A 154 5.23 -2.44 1.27
N VAL A 155 4.42 -1.61 0.59
CA VAL A 155 4.50 -1.45 -0.88
C VAL A 155 5.76 -0.72 -1.32
N SER A 156 6.36 0.15 -0.50
CA SER A 156 7.61 0.83 -0.84
C SER A 156 8.77 -0.13 -1.04
N THR A 157 8.67 -1.37 -0.56
CA THR A 157 9.66 -2.42 -0.84
C THR A 157 9.66 -2.79 -2.33
N GLY A 158 8.52 -2.73 -3.02
CA GLY A 158 8.40 -3.05 -4.45
C GLY A 158 8.09 -1.86 -5.37
N LEU A 159 7.75 -0.70 -4.81
CA LEU A 159 7.37 0.51 -5.52
C LEU A 159 8.32 1.65 -5.18
N GLU A 160 9.02 2.18 -6.18
CA GLU A 160 9.91 3.34 -6.02
C GLU A 160 9.12 4.65 -5.87
N ASP A 161 8.06 4.82 -6.67
CA ASP A 161 7.25 6.04 -6.69
C ASP A 161 5.93 5.86 -5.93
N LEU A 162 5.86 6.41 -4.72
CA LEU A 162 4.65 6.48 -3.90
C LEU A 162 3.75 7.68 -4.25
N SER A 163 4.15 8.55 -5.18
CA SER A 163 3.39 9.77 -5.52
C SER A 163 1.91 9.50 -5.82
N PRO A 164 1.52 8.44 -6.56
CA PRO A 164 0.11 8.16 -6.80
C PRO A 164 -0.69 7.89 -5.51
N LEU A 165 -0.09 7.17 -4.56
CA LEU A 165 -0.72 6.86 -3.27
C LEU A 165 -0.79 8.13 -2.41
N LEU A 166 0.27 8.93 -2.37
CA LEU A 166 0.30 10.19 -1.61
C LEU A 166 -0.67 11.24 -2.17
N THR A 167 -0.84 11.30 -3.49
CA THR A 167 -1.88 12.12 -4.14
C THR A 167 -3.27 11.64 -3.73
N ALA A 168 -3.55 10.33 -3.79
CA ALA A 168 -4.81 9.78 -3.34
C ALA A 168 -5.09 10.09 -1.85
N TRP A 169 -4.06 10.09 -1.00
CA TRP A 169 -4.19 10.50 0.39
C TRP A 169 -4.56 11.98 0.53
N HIS A 170 -3.82 12.85 -0.19
CA HIS A 170 -4.08 14.28 -0.19
C HIS A 170 -5.51 14.59 -0.60
N ASP A 171 -5.96 13.99 -1.71
CA ASP A 171 -7.31 14.18 -2.23
C ASP A 171 -8.36 13.68 -1.25
N SER A 172 -8.12 12.54 -0.60
CA SER A 172 -9.03 11.97 0.41
C SER A 172 -9.15 12.81 1.68
N ILE A 173 -8.09 13.50 2.10
CA ILE A 173 -8.09 14.42 3.26
C ILE A 173 -8.76 15.77 2.92
N GLY A 174 -8.79 16.14 1.64
CA GLY A 174 -9.26 17.42 1.13
C GLY A 174 -10.73 17.76 1.45
N ALA A 175 -11.18 18.92 0.98
CA ALA A 175 -12.53 19.45 1.26
C ALA A 175 -13.63 18.87 0.37
N LEU A 176 -13.25 18.20 -0.72
CA LEU A 176 -14.16 17.72 -1.77
C LEU A 176 -14.77 16.33 -1.52
N PRO A 177 -14.07 15.35 -0.91
CA PRO A 177 -14.65 14.04 -0.65
C PRO A 177 -15.86 14.08 0.28
N ASP A 178 -16.57 12.94 0.34
CA ASP A 178 -17.56 12.68 1.38
C ASP A 178 -16.94 12.98 2.77
N PRO A 179 -17.61 13.73 3.66
CA PRO A 179 -17.09 14.06 4.98
C PRO A 179 -16.57 12.87 5.79
N LYS A 180 -17.23 11.70 5.67
CA LYS A 180 -16.81 10.47 6.34
C LYS A 180 -15.50 9.91 5.78
N VAL A 181 -15.30 10.04 4.47
CA VAL A 181 -14.03 9.67 3.82
C VAL A 181 -12.92 10.61 4.28
N SER A 182 -13.17 11.92 4.29
CA SER A 182 -12.22 12.92 4.80
C SER A 182 -11.82 12.67 6.25
N GLU A 183 -12.79 12.43 7.13
CA GLU A 183 -12.55 12.07 8.53
C GLU A 183 -11.67 10.81 8.65
N THR A 184 -11.99 9.77 7.87
CA THR A 184 -11.28 8.50 7.95
C THR A 184 -9.84 8.61 7.42
N ALA A 185 -9.63 9.32 6.31
CA ALA A 185 -8.31 9.59 5.77
C ALA A 185 -7.45 10.43 6.71
N VAL A 186 -8.06 11.39 7.43
CA VAL A 186 -7.41 12.16 8.49
C VAL A 186 -7.04 11.26 9.66
N HIS A 187 -7.88 10.30 10.07
CA HIS A 187 -7.52 9.36 11.13
C HIS A 187 -6.27 8.55 10.77
N HIS A 188 -6.11 8.12 9.51
CA HIS A 188 -4.86 7.47 9.08
C HIS A 188 -3.65 8.40 9.21
N LEU A 189 -3.80 9.70 8.95
CA LEU A 189 -2.71 10.69 9.09
C LEU A 189 -2.37 10.90 10.56
N VAL A 190 -3.38 10.93 11.43
CA VAL A 190 -3.19 10.96 12.88
C VAL A 190 -2.39 9.74 13.33
N GLU A 191 -2.76 8.53 12.92
CA GLU A 191 -2.03 7.30 13.26
C GLU A 191 -0.57 7.32 12.77
N LEU A 192 -0.30 7.84 11.56
CA LEU A 192 1.08 8.05 11.09
C LEU A 192 1.85 8.98 12.04
N LEU A 193 1.24 10.09 12.44
CA LEU A 193 1.91 11.09 13.26
C LEU A 193 2.02 10.69 14.73
N THR A 194 1.12 9.88 15.26
CA THR A 194 1.09 9.54 16.69
C THR A 194 1.64 8.17 17.03
N ASP A 195 1.43 7.17 16.16
CA ASP A 195 1.61 5.75 16.46
C ASP A 195 2.50 5.00 15.45
N SER A 196 3.30 5.75 14.67
CA SER A 196 4.36 5.19 13.83
C SER A 196 5.75 5.42 14.46
N PRO A 197 6.81 4.75 13.95
CA PRO A 197 8.20 5.06 14.28
C PRO A 197 8.64 6.51 14.04
N LEU A 198 7.89 7.30 13.27
CA LEU A 198 8.20 8.70 12.98
C LEU A 198 8.26 9.54 14.27
N ARG A 199 9.45 10.03 14.57
CA ARG A 199 9.72 11.01 15.62
C ARG A 199 9.71 12.41 15.01
N PRO A 200 8.73 13.26 15.33
CA PRO A 200 8.61 14.57 14.69
C PRO A 200 9.82 15.48 14.90
N ASP A 201 10.48 15.39 16.05
CA ASP A 201 11.65 16.20 16.37
C ASP A 201 12.92 15.70 15.64
N LEU A 202 12.86 14.50 15.05
CA LEU A 202 13.95 13.87 14.31
C LEU A 202 13.43 13.40 12.93
N PRO A 203 13.24 14.31 11.96
CA PRO A 203 12.66 13.99 10.66
C PRO A 203 13.34 12.84 9.90
N ALA A 204 14.62 12.59 10.17
CA ALA A 204 15.38 11.46 9.60
C ALA A 204 14.75 10.09 9.93
N THR A 205 14.00 9.96 11.04
CA THR A 205 13.26 8.73 11.40
C THR A 205 12.14 8.38 10.41
N ILE A 206 11.83 9.27 9.45
CA ILE A 206 10.97 8.91 8.32
C ILE A 206 11.55 7.77 7.48
N GLY A 207 12.89 7.63 7.46
CA GLY A 207 13.57 6.50 6.82
C GLY A 207 13.26 5.16 7.50
N ASP A 208 12.95 5.17 8.80
CA ASP A 208 12.59 3.95 9.54
C ASP A 208 11.25 3.36 9.08
N LEU A 209 10.39 4.18 8.43
CA LEU A 209 9.16 3.72 7.80
C LEU A 209 9.41 2.98 6.49
N PHE A 210 10.56 3.23 5.85
CA PHE A 210 10.89 2.78 4.50
C PHE A 210 12.33 2.26 4.42
N PRO A 211 12.70 1.23 5.20
CA PRO A 211 14.10 0.78 5.31
C PRO A 211 14.71 0.33 3.98
N ASN A 212 13.88 -0.06 3.01
CA ASN A 212 14.30 -0.53 1.69
C ASN A 212 14.10 0.50 0.58
N ASN A 213 13.65 1.72 0.90
CA ASN A 213 13.33 2.74 -0.10
C ASN A 213 13.50 4.16 0.46
N GLU A 214 14.70 4.73 0.25
CA GLU A 214 15.01 6.10 0.69
C GLU A 214 14.15 7.16 -0.01
N SER A 215 13.83 6.95 -1.29
CA SER A 215 13.04 7.91 -2.07
C SER A 215 11.60 8.01 -1.54
N ALA A 216 11.02 6.90 -1.05
CA ALA A 216 9.72 6.89 -0.37
C ALA A 216 9.71 7.79 0.88
N GLY A 217 10.79 7.78 1.66
CA GLY A 217 10.96 8.69 2.80
C GLY A 217 10.97 10.16 2.38
N ALA A 218 11.69 10.49 1.31
CA ALA A 218 11.72 11.84 0.74
C ALA A 218 10.33 12.28 0.21
N GLN A 219 9.60 11.37 -0.45
CA GLN A 219 8.25 11.63 -0.96
C GLN A 219 7.25 11.87 0.18
N LEU A 220 7.24 11.03 1.22
CA LEU A 220 6.38 11.24 2.38
C LEU A 220 6.76 12.53 3.13
N SER A 221 8.05 12.84 3.25
CA SER A 221 8.51 14.10 3.83
C SER A 221 7.97 15.31 3.05
N SER A 222 8.03 15.25 1.71
CA SER A 222 7.47 16.27 0.83
C SER A 222 5.95 16.43 1.05
N PHE A 223 5.22 15.31 1.10
CA PHE A 223 3.79 15.28 1.41
C PHE A 223 3.48 15.94 2.75
N LEU A 224 4.16 15.56 3.84
CA LEU A 224 3.91 16.13 5.17
C LEU A 224 4.26 17.61 5.25
N ARG A 225 5.27 18.09 4.51
CA ARG A 225 5.64 19.51 4.46
C ARG A 225 4.65 20.36 3.67
N ASN A 226 3.83 19.76 2.81
CA ASN A 226 2.84 20.49 2.02
C ASN A 226 1.92 21.32 2.95
N PRO A 227 1.78 22.64 2.72
CA PRO A 227 0.89 23.50 3.51
C PRO A 227 -0.57 23.03 3.51
N ALA A 228 -1.03 22.44 2.40
CA ALA A 228 -2.41 21.98 2.27
C ALA A 228 -2.75 20.89 3.31
N VAL A 229 -1.81 19.98 3.59
CA VAL A 229 -1.99 18.93 4.62
C VAL A 229 -2.22 19.52 6.02
N ASP A 230 -1.54 20.63 6.36
CA ASP A 230 -1.76 21.31 7.64
C ASP A 230 -3.12 22.01 7.70
N VAL A 231 -3.52 22.68 6.60
CA VAL A 231 -4.83 23.32 6.47
C VAL A 231 -5.94 22.28 6.62
N ASP A 232 -5.83 21.15 5.93
CA ASP A 232 -6.84 20.11 5.95
C ASP A 232 -6.92 19.42 7.31
N LEU A 233 -5.78 19.14 7.97
CA LEU A 233 -5.75 18.57 9.31
C LEU A 233 -6.38 19.51 10.36
N LYS A 234 -6.10 20.82 10.27
CA LYS A 234 -6.73 21.84 11.14
C LYS A 234 -8.23 21.97 10.88
N ARG A 235 -8.66 21.90 9.61
CA ARG A 235 -10.09 21.86 9.26
C ARG A 235 -10.77 20.64 9.90
N ALA A 236 -10.16 19.47 9.79
CA ALA A 236 -10.69 18.26 10.41
C ALA A 236 -10.76 18.37 11.94
N ALA A 237 -9.75 18.96 12.59
CA ALA A 237 -9.77 19.21 14.03
C ALA A 237 -10.95 20.09 14.46
N LYS A 238 -11.26 21.13 13.66
CA LYS A 238 -12.44 21.98 13.89
C LYS A 238 -13.74 21.20 13.75
N ASN A 239 -13.86 20.36 12.73
CA ASN A 239 -15.06 19.56 12.48
C ASN A 239 -15.27 18.45 13.52
N LEU A 240 -14.19 17.97 14.13
CA LEU A 240 -14.18 16.85 15.08
C LEU A 240 -13.94 17.32 16.53
N SER A 241 -14.13 18.61 16.82
CA SER A 241 -13.79 19.21 18.11
C SER A 241 -14.49 18.55 19.30
N ASP A 242 -15.72 18.09 19.09
CA ASP A 242 -16.58 17.48 20.11
C ASP A 242 -16.48 15.93 20.10
N SER A 243 -15.65 15.38 19.23
CA SER A 243 -15.43 13.94 19.15
C SER A 243 -14.43 13.46 20.21
N ARG A 244 -14.50 12.18 20.55
CA ARG A 244 -13.48 11.48 21.36
C ARG A 244 -12.07 11.54 20.75
N TYR A 245 -11.94 11.92 19.48
CA TYR A 245 -10.68 11.97 18.73
C TYR A 245 -9.99 13.35 18.76
N SER A 246 -10.68 14.39 19.23
CA SER A 246 -10.19 15.78 19.29
C SER A 246 -8.79 15.89 19.93
N ARG A 247 -8.55 15.18 21.03
CA ARG A 247 -7.23 15.15 21.69
C ARG A 247 -6.13 14.58 20.78
N ARG A 248 -6.37 13.46 20.10
CA ARG A 248 -5.37 12.82 19.23
C ARG A 248 -5.07 13.68 18.00
N ILE A 249 -6.09 14.33 17.43
CA ILE A 249 -5.91 15.25 16.30
C ILE A 249 -5.06 16.45 16.69
N ASN A 250 -5.30 17.05 17.87
CA ASN A 250 -4.47 18.16 18.36
C ASN A 250 -3.01 17.75 18.57
N ILE A 251 -2.76 16.56 19.12
CA ILE A 251 -1.40 16.00 19.21
C ILE A 251 -0.78 15.83 17.81
N ALA A 252 -1.55 15.33 16.84
CA ALA A 252 -1.07 15.18 15.47
C ALA A 252 -0.71 16.53 14.82
N ILE A 253 -1.51 17.58 15.03
CA ILE A 253 -1.20 18.95 14.56
C ILE A 253 0.11 19.45 15.17
N GLU A 254 0.28 19.31 16.48
CA GLU A 254 1.50 19.71 17.17
C GLU A 254 2.72 18.96 16.63
N ARG A 255 2.59 17.63 16.48
CA ARG A 255 3.64 16.77 15.92
C ARG A 255 3.96 17.16 14.48
N LEU A 256 2.98 17.42 13.63
CA LEU A 256 3.21 17.90 12.27
C LEU A 256 3.96 19.24 12.25
N GLY A 257 3.60 20.17 13.15
CA GLY A 257 4.29 21.45 13.31
C GLY A 257 5.76 21.27 13.70
N ARG A 258 6.04 20.38 14.66
CA ARG A 258 7.41 20.04 15.08
C ARG A 258 8.22 19.40 13.97
N PHE A 259 7.62 18.47 13.23
CA PHE A 259 8.23 17.87 12.04
C PHE A 259 8.63 18.93 11.01
N LYS A 260 7.70 19.82 10.63
CA LYS A 260 7.98 20.90 9.68
C LYS A 260 9.11 21.83 10.16
N ALA A 261 9.09 22.23 11.42
CA ALA A 261 10.11 23.11 11.99
C ALA A 261 11.49 22.44 12.04
N ALA A 262 11.56 21.14 12.37
CA ALA A 262 12.80 20.39 12.37
C ALA A 262 13.34 20.17 10.93
N SER A 263 12.47 19.89 9.96
CA SER A 263 12.85 19.70 8.56
C SER A 263 13.38 20.96 7.87
N GLN A 264 13.08 22.16 8.39
CA GLN A 264 13.63 23.43 7.88
C GLN A 264 15.05 23.72 8.36
N ARG A 265 15.55 22.97 9.35
CA ARG A 265 16.89 23.14 9.94
C ARG A 265 17.94 22.19 9.34
N LEU A 266 17.50 21.23 8.53
CA LEU A 266 18.32 20.27 7.79
C LEU A 266 18.61 20.82 6.39
#